data_AF-A0A2N4X8Q7-F1
#
_entry.id   AF-A0A2N4X8Q7-F1
#
_cell.length_a   1.000
_cell.length_b   1.000
_cell.length_c   1.000
_cell.angle_alpha   90.00
_cell.angle_beta   90.00
_cell.angle_gamma   90.00
#
_symmetry.space_group_name_H-M   'P 1'
#
loop_
_entity.id
_entity.type
_entity.pdbx_description
1 polymer ?
#
loop_
_entity_poly.entity_id
_entity_poly.type
_entity_poly.pdbx_seq_one_letter_code
_entity_poly.pdbx_strand_id
1 'polypeptide(L)'
;MKSDYSSKVEKLEAKLRGLSDNNMNIKNLLDKGIDNLLKLDYIYETADIDKKRQVISSMFPEKLHFENNSLRTGRINEAVSLIYLIDSDLGGNKKGQIKNKFDLSCKVGMTGFERQRPTVCDLTPPRRAHHKCLKNKESSKN
;
A
#
# COMPACT_ATOMS: atom_id res chain seq x y z
N MET A 1 26.73 28.13 43.50
CA MET A 1 27.85 27.94 42.55
C MET A 1 28.36 26.50 42.55
N LYS A 2 29.05 25.99 43.58
CA LYS A 2 29.63 24.62 43.57
C LYS A 2 28.57 23.49 43.48
N SER A 3 27.42 23.69 44.13
CA SER A 3 26.25 22.80 44.09
C SER A 3 25.65 22.66 42.68
N ASP A 4 25.64 23.74 41.91
CA ASP A 4 25.01 23.78 40.59
C ASP A 4 25.82 22.97 39.58
N TYR A 5 27.15 23.01 39.69
CA TYR A 5 28.05 22.19 38.88
C TYR A 5 27.97 20.71 39.27
N SER A 6 27.89 20.38 40.56
CA SER A 6 27.69 19.01 41.06
C SER A 6 26.44 18.37 40.44
N SER A 7 25.31 19.08 40.47
CA SER A 7 24.05 18.58 39.91
C SER A 7 24.09 18.36 38.39
N LYS A 8 24.89 19.15 37.66
CA LYS A 8 25.09 18.97 36.21
C LYS A 8 25.93 17.75 35.92
N VAL A 9 26.97 17.50 36.72
CA VAL A 9 27.83 16.32 36.58
C VAL A 9 27.01 15.06 36.82
N GLU A 10 26.23 14.99 37.91
CA GLU A 10 25.37 13.83 38.20
C GLU A 10 24.36 13.55 37.07
N LYS A 11 23.74 14.60 36.50
CA LYS A 11 22.84 14.46 35.35
C LYS A 11 23.53 13.95 34.10
N LEU A 12 24.76 14.42 33.84
CA LEU A 12 25.55 13.97 32.69
C LEU A 12 26.01 12.53 32.87
N GLU A 13 26.42 12.13 34.07
CA GLU A 13 26.78 10.75 34.38
C GLU A 13 25.58 9.81 34.27
N ALA A 14 24.40 10.22 34.74
CA ALA A 14 23.17 9.44 34.58
C ALA A 14 22.79 9.25 33.11
N LYS A 15 22.92 10.30 32.28
CA LYS A 15 22.71 10.21 30.83
C LYS A 15 23.75 9.30 30.16
N LEU A 16 25.01 9.38 30.58
CA LEU A 16 26.08 8.57 30.02
C LEU A 16 25.86 7.08 30.34
N ARG A 17 25.50 6.74 31.58
CA ARG A 17 25.15 5.37 31.99
C ARG A 17 23.94 4.87 31.19
N GLY A 18 22.88 5.67 31.09
CA GLY A 18 21.69 5.31 30.31
C GLY A 18 21.95 5.09 28.82
N LEU A 19 22.96 5.75 28.23
CA LEU A 19 23.38 5.51 26.84
C LEU A 19 24.29 4.28 26.71
N SER A 20 25.17 4.05 27.68
CA SER A 20 26.11 2.92 27.72
C SER A 20 25.42 1.57 27.90
N ASP A 21 24.29 1.53 28.63
CA ASP A 21 23.52 0.29 28.84
C ASP A 21 22.79 -0.18 27.56
N ASN A 22 22.64 0.70 26.57
CA ASN A 22 22.06 0.37 25.27
C ASN A 22 23.09 -0.23 24.31
N ASN A 23 23.93 -1.16 24.79
CA ASN A 23 24.74 -2.00 23.91
C ASN A 23 23.84 -3.06 23.25
N MET A 24 22.77 -2.61 22.57
CA MET A 24 22.00 -3.48 21.70
C MET A 24 22.96 -4.03 20.67
N ASN A 25 23.13 -5.35 20.65
CA ASN A 25 23.95 -6.00 19.67
C ASN A 25 23.24 -5.91 18.31
N ILE A 26 23.44 -4.77 17.63
CA ILE A 26 22.82 -4.42 16.36
C ILE A 26 23.07 -5.53 15.33
N LYS A 27 24.26 -6.13 15.35
CA LYS A 27 24.59 -7.27 14.47
C LYS A 27 23.65 -8.44 14.70
N ASN A 28 23.52 -8.89 15.96
CA ASN A 28 22.60 -9.98 16.28
C ASN A 28 21.14 -9.66 15.93
N LEU A 29 20.72 -8.40 16.03
CA LEU A 29 19.38 -7.99 15.64
C LEU A 29 19.18 -8.02 14.12
N LEU A 30 20.19 -7.56 13.37
CA LEU A 30 20.20 -7.60 11.91
C LEU A 30 20.18 -9.04 11.40
N ASP A 31 21.04 -9.91 11.94
CA ASP A 31 21.12 -11.32 11.55
C ASP A 31 19.77 -12.02 11.78
N LYS A 32 19.15 -11.80 12.94
CA LYS A 32 17.78 -12.29 13.23
C LYS A 32 16.74 -11.72 12.28
N GLY A 33 16.84 -10.44 11.95
CA GLY A 33 15.93 -9.78 11.01
C GLY A 33 16.01 -10.41 9.61
N ILE A 34 17.23 -10.63 9.11
CA ILE A 34 17.47 -11.26 7.81
C ILE A 34 16.98 -12.72 7.82
N ASP A 35 17.29 -13.49 8.86
CA ASP A 35 16.80 -14.87 9.01
C ASP A 35 15.27 -14.96 8.98
N ASN A 36 14.59 -14.01 9.62
CA ASN A 36 13.13 -13.94 9.61
C ASN A 36 12.58 -13.56 8.23
N LEU A 37 13.23 -12.63 7.52
CA LEU A 37 12.85 -12.29 6.14
C LEU A 37 13.02 -13.49 5.19
N LEU A 38 14.11 -14.24 5.30
CA LEU A 38 14.35 -15.43 4.48
C LEU A 38 13.33 -16.54 4.73
N LYS A 39 12.81 -16.64 5.96
CA LYS A 39 11.81 -17.62 6.36
C LYS A 39 10.38 -17.08 6.33
N LEU A 40 10.18 -15.88 5.79
CA LEU A 40 8.90 -15.17 5.87
C LEU A 40 7.75 -15.95 5.24
N ASP A 41 8.02 -16.62 4.12
CA ASP A 41 7.07 -17.49 3.43
C ASP A 41 6.60 -18.65 4.32
N TYR A 42 7.56 -19.41 4.87
CA TYR A 42 7.29 -20.49 5.82
C TYR A 42 6.54 -20.00 7.07
N ILE A 43 6.97 -18.87 7.63
CA ILE A 43 6.32 -18.26 8.80
C ILE A 43 4.89 -17.90 8.44
N TYR A 44 4.63 -17.31 7.28
CA TYR A 44 3.28 -16.95 6.88
C TYR A 44 2.42 -18.19 6.67
N GLU A 45 2.86 -19.21 5.95
CA GLU A 45 2.07 -20.42 5.69
C GLU A 45 1.69 -21.17 6.97
N THR A 46 2.66 -21.35 7.88
CA THR A 46 2.50 -22.13 9.12
C THR A 46 1.91 -21.33 10.29
N ALA A 47 1.86 -20.01 10.19
CA ALA A 47 1.37 -19.15 11.26
C ALA A 47 -0.14 -19.24 11.48
N ASP A 48 -0.51 -19.02 12.74
CA ASP A 48 -1.88 -18.71 13.12
C ASP A 48 -2.32 -17.34 12.56
N ILE A 49 -3.64 -17.13 12.50
CA ILE A 49 -4.28 -15.94 11.92
C ILE A 49 -3.72 -14.64 12.53
N ASP A 50 -3.50 -14.61 13.84
CA ASP A 50 -2.96 -13.42 14.51
C ASP A 50 -1.55 -13.07 14.05
N LYS A 51 -0.70 -14.09 13.87
CA LYS A 51 0.68 -13.92 13.38
C LYS A 51 0.71 -13.55 11.91
N LYS A 52 -0.17 -14.15 11.08
CA LYS A 52 -0.36 -13.73 9.68
C LYS A 52 -0.75 -12.26 9.60
N ARG A 53 -1.66 -11.81 10.45
CA ARG A 53 -2.05 -10.40 10.54
C ARG A 53 -0.87 -9.52 10.93
N GLN A 54 -0.05 -9.92 11.90
CA GLN A 54 1.15 -9.17 12.28
C GLN A 54 2.16 -9.04 11.14
N VAL A 55 2.39 -10.11 10.38
CA VAL A 55 3.26 -10.08 9.18
C VAL A 55 2.71 -9.06 8.17
N ILE A 56 1.42 -9.12 7.84
CA ILE A 56 0.80 -8.16 6.92
C ILE A 56 0.89 -6.73 7.48
N SER A 57 0.62 -6.53 8.79
CA SER A 57 0.74 -5.22 9.44
C SER A 57 2.17 -4.68 9.45
N SER A 58 3.20 -5.52 9.40
CA SER A 58 4.59 -5.07 9.29
C SER A 58 4.93 -4.55 7.88
N MET A 59 4.23 -5.05 6.86
CA MET A 59 4.38 -4.62 5.46
C MET A 59 3.61 -3.33 5.18
N PHE A 60 2.47 -3.13 5.86
CA PHE A 60 1.61 -1.96 5.70
C PHE A 60 1.49 -1.22 7.04
N PRO A 61 2.35 -0.21 7.29
CA PRO A 61 2.32 0.56 8.52
C PRO A 61 1.01 1.34 8.71
N GLU A 62 0.30 1.62 7.62
CA GLU A 62 -1.00 2.27 7.64
C GLU A 62 -2.13 1.24 7.72
N LYS A 63 -3.29 1.67 8.22
CA LYS A 63 -4.46 0.80 8.33
C LYS A 63 -4.92 0.37 6.94
N LEU A 64 -5.25 -0.92 6.82
CA LEU A 64 -5.87 -1.48 5.63
C LEU A 64 -7.34 -1.02 5.58
N HIS A 65 -7.72 -0.32 4.51
CA HIS A 65 -9.08 0.15 4.31
C HIS A 65 -9.76 -0.66 3.22
N PHE A 66 -10.90 -1.26 3.55
CA PHE A 66 -11.74 -1.96 2.59
C PHE A 66 -12.83 -1.01 2.12
N GLU A 67 -12.84 -0.72 0.82
CA GLU A 67 -13.84 0.15 0.18
C GLU A 67 -14.37 -0.57 -1.07
N ASN A 68 -15.69 -0.65 -1.21
CA ASN A 68 -16.38 -1.25 -2.37
C ASN A 68 -15.83 -2.64 -2.76
N ASN A 69 -15.70 -3.56 -1.80
CA ASN A 69 -15.10 -4.90 -1.99
C ASN A 69 -13.65 -4.92 -2.50
N SER A 70 -12.97 -3.77 -2.52
CA SER A 70 -11.57 -3.64 -2.89
C SER A 70 -10.73 -3.24 -1.68
N LEU A 71 -9.55 -3.85 -1.55
CA LEU A 71 -8.58 -3.46 -0.55
C LEU A 71 -7.78 -2.27 -1.08
N ARG A 72 -7.97 -1.09 -0.47
CA ARG A 72 -7.06 0.04 -0.66
C ARG A 72 -5.98 -0.03 0.42
N THR A 73 -4.80 -0.43 -0.01
CA THR A 73 -3.58 -0.33 0.79
C THR A 73 -3.12 1.11 0.82
N GLY A 74 -2.79 1.59 2.02
CA GLY A 74 -2.07 2.85 2.22
C GLY A 74 -0.61 2.73 1.81
N ARG A 75 0.28 3.44 2.51
CA ARG A 75 1.73 3.36 2.33
C ARG A 75 2.27 1.94 2.57
N ILE A 76 3.21 1.52 1.73
CA ILE A 76 3.99 0.28 1.86
C ILE A 76 5.28 0.57 2.65
N ASN A 77 5.72 -0.37 3.48
CA ASN A 77 7.02 -0.32 4.14
C ASN A 77 8.15 -0.28 3.11
N GLU A 78 9.13 0.59 3.31
CA GLU A 78 10.27 0.76 2.41
C GLU A 78 11.08 -0.52 2.22
N ALA A 79 11.25 -1.33 3.27
CA ALA A 79 11.93 -2.61 3.16
C ALA A 79 11.23 -3.55 2.15
N VAL A 80 9.90 -3.57 2.18
CA VAL A 80 9.09 -4.36 1.25
C VAL A 80 9.17 -3.79 -0.17
N SER A 81 9.18 -2.47 -0.31
CA SER A 81 9.38 -1.82 -1.61
C SER A 81 10.73 -2.19 -2.24
N LEU A 82 11.79 -2.25 -1.44
CA LEU A 82 13.12 -2.64 -1.92
C LEU A 82 13.16 -4.10 -2.35
N ILE A 83 12.49 -4.99 -1.62
CA ILE A 83 12.37 -6.41 -2.00
C ILE A 83 11.68 -6.55 -3.36
N TYR A 84 10.57 -5.83 -3.60
CA TYR A 84 9.89 -5.87 -4.89
C TYR A 84 10.72 -5.30 -6.03
N LEU A 85 11.51 -4.25 -5.76
CA LEU A 85 12.41 -3.67 -6.76
C LEU A 85 13.50 -4.67 -7.15
N ILE A 86 14.10 -5.36 -6.18
CA ILE A 86 15.09 -6.42 -6.41
C ILE A 86 14.50 -7.52 -7.29
N ASP A 87 13.26 -7.97 -7.04
CA ASP A 87 12.61 -8.99 -7.89
C ASP A 87 12.37 -8.49 -9.33
N SER A 88 12.07 -7.19 -9.52
CA SER A 88 11.92 -6.62 -10.86
C SER A 88 13.25 -6.43 -11.59
N ASP A 89 14.32 -6.07 -10.88
CA ASP A 89 15.66 -5.83 -11.45
C ASP A 89 16.40 -7.16 -11.72
N LEU A 90 16.20 -8.17 -10.86
CA LEU A 90 16.71 -9.54 -11.05
C LEU A 90 15.82 -10.38 -11.98
N GLY A 91 14.58 -9.95 -12.21
CA GLY A 91 13.63 -10.55 -13.13
C GLY A 91 13.99 -10.29 -14.58
N GLY A 92 15.15 -10.80 -15.03
CA GLY A 92 15.62 -10.69 -16.40
C GLY A 92 14.49 -10.94 -17.40
N ASN A 93 14.34 -10.03 -18.37
CA ASN A 93 13.41 -10.06 -19.50
C ASN A 93 12.38 -11.21 -19.45
N LYS A 94 11.32 -11.07 -18.64
CA LYS A 94 10.14 -11.95 -18.66
C LYS A 94 9.35 -11.74 -19.98
N LYS A 95 9.98 -11.95 -21.14
CA LYS A 95 9.35 -12.02 -22.47
C LYS A 95 8.84 -13.44 -22.70
N GLY A 96 7.99 -13.90 -21.79
CA GLY A 96 7.21 -15.11 -21.95
C GLY A 96 5.75 -14.70 -21.95
N GLN A 97 5.20 -14.42 -23.13
CA GLN A 97 3.76 -14.45 -23.29
C GLN A 97 3.31 -15.84 -22.85
N ILE A 98 2.55 -15.94 -21.75
CA ILE A 98 1.89 -17.18 -21.39
C ILE A 98 0.82 -17.39 -22.46
N LYS A 99 1.20 -18.05 -23.56
CA LYS A 99 0.31 -18.60 -24.58
C LYS A 99 -0.70 -19.48 -23.82
N ASN A 100 -2.03 -19.36 -23.92
CA ASN A 100 -2.90 -18.71 -24.89
C ASN A 100 -4.18 -18.21 -24.20
N LYS A 101 -4.74 -17.13 -24.75
CA LYS A 101 -6.05 -16.50 -24.47
C LYS A 101 -6.04 -15.35 -23.46
N PHE A 102 -5.45 -14.24 -23.89
CA PHE A 102 -6.00 -12.93 -23.50
C PHE A 102 -7.13 -12.60 -24.48
N ASP A 103 -8.37 -12.66 -24.01
CA ASP A 103 -9.43 -11.84 -24.58
C ASP A 103 -9.10 -10.39 -24.20
N LEU A 104 -8.17 -9.77 -24.93
CA LEU A 104 -7.85 -8.36 -24.77
C LEU A 104 -9.07 -7.57 -25.25
N SER A 105 -9.93 -7.13 -24.33
CA SER A 105 -10.91 -6.11 -24.68
C SER A 105 -10.15 -4.80 -24.93
N CYS A 106 -9.94 -4.50 -26.21
CA CYS A 106 -9.42 -3.22 -26.67
C CYS A 106 -10.41 -2.10 -26.31
N LYS A 107 -10.29 -1.51 -25.12
CA LYS A 107 -10.80 -0.16 -24.84
C LYS A 107 -9.82 0.61 -23.96
N VAL A 108 -8.73 1.04 -24.60
CA VAL A 108 -7.99 2.22 -24.17
C VAL A 108 -8.78 3.46 -24.53
N GLY A 109 -8.99 4.30 -23.53
CA GLY A 109 -9.24 5.73 -23.67
C GLY A 109 -8.43 6.43 -22.59
N MET A 110 -7.12 6.51 -22.78
CA MET A 110 -6.26 7.36 -21.95
C MET A 110 -6.55 8.81 -22.31
N THR A 111 -7.28 9.51 -21.44
CA THR A 111 -7.24 10.97 -21.40
C THR A 111 -6.85 11.35 -19.99
N GLY A 112 -5.75 12.11 -19.86
CA GLY A 112 -5.19 12.53 -18.58
C GLY A 112 -6.23 13.19 -17.70
N PHE A 113 -6.44 12.65 -16.51
CA PHE A 113 -7.21 13.32 -15.46
C PHE A 113 -6.29 14.34 -14.79
N GLU A 114 -6.27 15.53 -15.38
CA GLU A 114 -5.84 16.74 -14.70
C GLU A 114 -6.74 16.96 -13.46
N ARG A 115 -6.12 17.28 -12.31
CA ARG A 115 -6.84 17.55 -11.06
C ARG A 115 -7.73 18.78 -11.23
N GLN A 116 -9.03 18.60 -11.41
CA GLN A 116 -9.97 19.70 -11.25
C GLN A 116 -10.29 19.90 -9.77
N ARG A 117 -9.88 21.05 -9.23
CA ARG A 117 -10.42 21.59 -7.98
C ARG A 117 -11.93 21.79 -8.18
N PRO A 118 -12.77 21.55 -7.15
CA PRO A 118 -14.20 21.78 -7.29
C PRO A 118 -14.46 23.29 -7.34
N THR A 119 -14.82 23.81 -8.50
CA THR A 119 -15.48 25.11 -8.61
C THR A 119 -16.98 24.87 -8.46
N VAL A 120 -17.53 25.39 -7.36
CA VAL A 120 -18.97 25.52 -7.12
C VAL A 120 -19.54 26.61 -8.05
N CYS A 121 -20.86 26.53 -8.30
CA CYS A 121 -21.74 27.44 -9.05
C CYS A 121 -21.85 27.07 -10.56
N ASP A 122 -23.02 26.87 -11.18
CA ASP A 122 -24.34 27.43 -10.95
C ASP A 122 -25.50 26.53 -11.44
N LEU A 123 -26.64 26.75 -10.79
CA LEU A 123 -27.98 26.25 -11.10
C LEU A 123 -28.47 26.76 -12.47
N THR A 124 -29.00 25.88 -13.33
CA THR A 124 -30.35 25.98 -13.96
C THR A 124 -30.55 24.93 -15.08
N PRO A 125 -31.75 24.32 -15.23
CA PRO A 125 -32.07 23.44 -16.35
C PRO A 125 -32.98 24.11 -17.39
N PRO A 126 -32.85 23.79 -18.70
CA PRO A 126 -33.94 24.05 -19.64
C PRO A 126 -34.47 22.79 -20.36
N ARG A 127 -35.75 22.53 -20.04
CA ARG A 127 -36.91 22.32 -20.93
C ARG A 127 -36.89 21.26 -22.05
N ARG A 128 -37.87 20.36 -21.90
CA ARG A 128 -38.61 19.58 -22.91
C ARG A 128 -38.71 20.26 -24.28
N ALA A 129 -38.51 19.46 -25.33
CA ALA A 129 -39.32 19.51 -26.53
C ALA A 129 -39.81 18.10 -26.88
N HIS A 130 -41.14 17.93 -26.88
CA HIS A 130 -41.81 16.80 -27.51
C HIS A 130 -41.80 17.00 -29.03
N HIS A 131 -41.54 15.96 -29.82
CA HIS A 131 -42.43 15.63 -30.93
C HIS A 131 -42.27 14.18 -31.41
N LYS A 132 -43.44 13.64 -31.76
CA LYS A 132 -43.78 12.24 -32.04
C LYS A 132 -43.10 11.74 -33.31
N CYS A 133 -42.76 10.45 -33.35
CA CYS A 133 -42.90 9.66 -34.56
C CYS A 133 -43.48 8.28 -34.20
N LEU A 134 -44.80 8.20 -34.30
CA LEU A 134 -45.57 6.95 -34.34
C LEU A 134 -45.61 6.50 -35.80
N LYS A 135 -45.25 5.23 -36.06
CA LYS A 135 -45.97 4.32 -36.96
C LYS A 135 -45.36 2.90 -36.92
N ASN A 136 -46.06 2.04 -36.19
CA ASN A 136 -46.54 0.69 -36.52
C ASN A 136 -45.68 -0.26 -37.38
N LYS A 137 -45.41 -1.44 -36.81
CA LYS A 137 -45.77 -2.72 -37.45
C LYS A 137 -45.94 -3.81 -36.40
N GLU A 138 -47.18 -4.29 -36.29
CA GLU A 138 -47.55 -5.56 -35.67
C GLU A 138 -46.88 -6.72 -36.41
N SER A 139 -46.46 -7.76 -35.68
CA SER A 139 -46.99 -9.12 -35.83
C SER A 139 -46.07 -10.18 -35.18
N SER A 140 -46.72 -11.04 -34.38
CA SER A 140 -46.45 -12.47 -34.21
C SER A 140 -45.64 -12.95 -32.99
N LYS A 141 -46.37 -13.71 -32.14
CA LYS A 141 -45.97 -14.78 -31.19
C LYS A 141 -45.51 -14.27 -29.81
N ASN A 142 -46.21 -14.53 -28.70
CA ASN A 142 -47.13 -15.60 -28.31
C ASN A 142 -48.29 -15.10 -27.44
#